data_AF-A0A1A0MV61-F1
#
_entry.id   AF-A0A1A0MV61-F1
#
_cell.length_a   1.000
_cell.length_b   1.000
_cell.length_c   1.000
_cell.angle_alpha   90.00
_cell.angle_beta   90.00
_cell.angle_gamma   90.00
#
_symmetry.space_group_name_H-M   'P 1'
#
loop_
_entity.id
_entity.type
_entity.pdbx_description
1 polymer ?
#
loop_
_entity_poly.entity_id
_entity_poly.type
_entity_poly.pdbx_seq_one_letter_code
_entity_poly.pdbx_strand_id
1 'polypeptide(L)'
;MQDWVDKHAPDSTRVAVMSALWLAALRSVQLPIDEHVVVLFNCRRYLPREYAAALGNFAIGIPLRIGTLPPDQITAQLRKVTETGWPIMSIGIGALRSLLGGFTRTRAAEPDVGTERIRLSVSDMGRLPFDHLPWVRDAPQLATAFVDLDRPDAMTLLISDTTNSRNVSVTYCEATVSGEVVEAALDRMYTELTELLSAL
;
A
#
# COMPACT_ATOMS: atom_id res chain seq x y z
N MET A 1 15.10 -2.50 12.06
CA MET A 1 14.29 -3.01 10.93
C MET A 1 15.16 -3.47 9.78
N GLN A 2 16.00 -2.60 9.19
CA GLN A 2 16.85 -2.98 8.04
C GLN A 2 17.74 -4.20 8.32
N ASP A 3 18.46 -4.20 9.45
CA ASP A 3 19.30 -5.34 9.85
C ASP A 3 18.53 -6.67 9.98
N TRP A 4 17.26 -6.61 10.39
CA TRP A 4 16.42 -7.81 10.46
C TRP A 4 16.04 -8.28 9.07
N VAL A 5 15.66 -7.37 8.17
CA VAL A 5 15.30 -7.67 6.78
C VAL A 5 16.49 -8.28 6.06
N ASP A 6 17.67 -7.69 6.20
CA ASP A 6 18.89 -8.18 5.56
C ASP A 6 19.26 -9.60 6.04
N LYS A 7 18.91 -9.94 7.30
CA LYS A 7 19.21 -11.24 7.89
C LYS A 7 18.16 -12.32 7.61
N HIS A 8 16.87 -11.99 7.65
CA HIS A 8 15.78 -12.98 7.62
C HIS A 8 14.97 -12.95 6.33
N ALA A 9 15.02 -11.85 5.57
CA ALA A 9 14.23 -11.67 4.36
C ALA A 9 15.01 -10.90 3.27
N PRO A 10 16.25 -11.31 2.92
CA PRO A 10 17.15 -10.52 2.08
C PRO A 10 16.61 -10.26 0.66
N ASP A 11 15.78 -11.16 0.13
CA ASP A 11 15.18 -11.02 -1.19
C ASP A 11 13.84 -10.25 -1.18
N SER A 12 13.43 -9.73 -0.02
CA SER A 12 12.13 -9.08 0.15
C SER A 12 12.15 -7.62 -0.22
N THR A 13 11.14 -7.21 -0.98
CA THR A 13 10.87 -5.79 -1.22
C THR A 13 10.36 -5.11 0.05
N ARG A 14 10.66 -3.81 0.18
CA ARG A 14 10.16 -2.99 1.29
C ARG A 14 8.64 -3.05 1.43
N VAL A 15 7.90 -2.96 0.33
CA VAL A 15 6.42 -3.04 0.34
C VAL A 15 5.92 -4.39 0.84
N ALA A 16 6.64 -5.48 0.57
CA ALA A 16 6.27 -6.81 1.08
C ALA A 16 6.48 -6.91 2.59
N VAL A 17 7.62 -6.44 3.10
CA VAL A 17 7.89 -6.42 4.56
C VAL A 17 6.86 -5.55 5.27
N MET A 18 6.59 -4.35 4.76
CA MET A 18 5.62 -3.43 5.37
C MET A 18 4.19 -3.98 5.31
N SER A 19 3.79 -4.62 4.19
CA SER A 19 2.50 -5.31 4.08
C SER A 19 2.36 -6.41 5.12
N ALA A 20 3.40 -7.24 5.28
CA ALA A 20 3.39 -8.35 6.23
C ALA A 20 3.32 -7.85 7.69
N LEU A 21 4.12 -6.83 8.03
CA LEU A 21 4.09 -6.18 9.34
C LEU A 21 2.72 -5.58 9.65
N TRP A 22 2.14 -4.85 8.69
CA TRP A 22 0.83 -4.23 8.90
C TRP A 22 -0.27 -5.26 9.08
N LEU A 23 -0.28 -6.31 8.26
CA LEU A 23 -1.21 -7.42 8.42
C LEU A 23 -1.03 -8.15 9.76
N ALA A 24 0.21 -8.31 10.23
CA ALA A 24 0.49 -8.89 11.54
C ALA A 24 -0.02 -8.00 12.68
N ALA A 25 0.18 -6.68 12.59
CA ALA A 25 -0.33 -5.71 13.54
C ALA A 25 -1.87 -5.71 13.60
N LEU A 26 -2.53 -5.68 12.43
CA LEU A 26 -3.99 -5.76 12.34
C LEU A 26 -4.57 -7.05 12.93
N ARG A 27 -3.89 -8.19 12.72
CA ARG A 27 -4.28 -9.47 13.33
C ARG A 27 -4.11 -9.46 14.85
N SER A 28 -3.08 -8.80 15.37
CA SER A 28 -2.84 -8.72 16.82
C SER A 28 -3.96 -7.99 17.56
N VAL A 29 -4.62 -7.04 16.90
CA VAL A 29 -5.82 -6.34 17.39
C VAL A 29 -7.13 -7.00 16.95
N GLN A 30 -7.05 -8.23 16.42
CA GLN A 30 -8.19 -9.06 16.01
C GLN A 30 -9.08 -8.42 14.93
N LEU A 31 -8.55 -7.49 14.12
CA LEU A 31 -9.32 -6.91 13.02
C LEU A 31 -9.43 -7.93 11.88
N PRO A 32 -10.66 -8.29 11.46
CA PRO A 32 -10.85 -9.24 10.35
C PRO A 32 -10.46 -8.57 9.03
N ILE A 33 -9.43 -9.09 8.35
CA ILE A 33 -8.92 -8.55 7.07
C ILE A 33 -9.21 -9.54 5.94
N ASP A 34 -9.52 -9.04 4.75
CA ASP A 34 -9.59 -9.86 3.55
C ASP A 34 -8.20 -10.44 3.21
N GLU A 35 -8.15 -11.69 2.74
CA GLU A 35 -6.89 -12.31 2.35
C GLU A 35 -6.27 -11.64 1.11
N HIS A 36 -7.08 -10.97 0.29
CA HIS A 36 -6.64 -10.20 -0.86
C HIS A 36 -6.26 -8.79 -0.45
N VAL A 37 -4.99 -8.48 -0.63
CA VAL A 37 -4.43 -7.15 -0.43
C VAL A 37 -4.10 -6.57 -1.79
N VAL A 38 -4.55 -5.33 -2.02
CA VAL A 38 -4.23 -4.60 -3.24
C VAL A 38 -2.94 -3.83 -3.04
N VAL A 39 -1.86 -4.24 -3.70
CA VAL A 39 -0.59 -3.50 -3.69
C VAL A 39 -0.58 -2.50 -4.83
N LEU A 40 -0.43 -1.20 -4.54
CA LEU A 40 -0.31 -0.18 -5.56
C LEU A 40 1.07 -0.22 -6.21
N PHE A 41 1.07 -0.27 -7.53
CA PHE A 41 2.28 -0.42 -8.34
C PHE A 41 2.43 0.75 -9.31
N ASN A 42 3.56 1.45 -9.23
CA ASN A 42 3.87 2.59 -10.09
C ASN A 42 4.39 2.13 -11.46
N CYS A 43 3.55 2.24 -12.49
CA CYS A 43 3.89 1.84 -13.84
C CYS A 43 4.73 2.87 -14.61
N ARG A 44 5.12 4.01 -14.00
CA ARG A 44 6.05 4.96 -14.64
C ARG A 44 7.38 4.32 -15.03
N ARG A 45 7.75 3.22 -14.38
CA ARG A 45 8.92 2.40 -14.75
C ARG A 45 8.90 1.87 -16.19
N TYR A 46 7.72 1.82 -16.82
CA TYR A 46 7.56 1.38 -18.21
C TYR A 46 7.47 2.55 -19.19
N LEU A 47 7.41 3.79 -18.70
CA LEU A 47 7.38 4.96 -19.57
C LEU A 47 8.79 5.28 -20.09
N PRO A 48 8.89 5.85 -21.31
CA PRO A 48 10.13 6.50 -21.74
C PRO A 48 10.56 7.55 -20.72
N ARG A 49 11.88 7.74 -20.56
CA ARG A 49 12.45 8.62 -19.53
C ARG A 49 11.93 10.05 -19.59
N GLU A 50 11.64 10.56 -20.79
CA GLU A 50 11.06 11.90 -21.00
C GLU A 50 9.67 12.07 -20.36
N TYR A 51 8.92 10.99 -20.14
CA TYR A 51 7.60 11.01 -19.50
C TYR A 51 7.62 10.55 -18.04
N ALA A 52 8.80 10.28 -17.46
CA ALA A 52 8.89 9.86 -16.07
C ALA A 52 8.31 10.88 -15.09
N ALA A 53 8.40 12.18 -15.44
CA ALA A 53 7.85 13.30 -14.67
C ALA A 53 6.43 13.70 -15.09
N ALA A 54 5.76 12.91 -15.96
CA ALA A 54 4.41 13.25 -16.41
C ALA A 54 3.41 13.30 -15.24
N LEU A 55 2.61 14.36 -15.24
CA LEU A 55 1.50 14.56 -14.32
C LEU A 55 0.34 13.62 -14.72
N GLY A 56 -0.18 12.88 -13.74
CA GLY A 56 -1.27 11.91 -13.95
C GLY A 56 -1.16 10.69 -13.05
N ASN A 57 -2.22 9.88 -12.99
CA ASN A 57 -2.19 8.63 -12.25
C ASN A 57 -1.70 7.48 -13.14
N PHE A 58 -0.51 6.97 -12.83
CA PHE A 58 0.10 5.80 -13.47
C PHE A 58 0.27 4.64 -12.49
N ALA A 59 -0.46 4.67 -11.37
CA ALA A 59 -0.50 3.56 -10.43
C ALA A 59 -1.66 2.62 -10.78
N ILE A 60 -1.43 1.33 -10.60
CA ILE A 60 -2.49 0.32 -10.64
C ILE A 60 -2.52 -0.46 -9.34
N GLY A 61 -3.67 -1.01 -8.98
CA GLY A 61 -3.77 -2.00 -7.92
C GLY A 61 -3.46 -3.40 -8.44
N ILE A 62 -2.51 -4.10 -7.81
CA ILE A 62 -2.25 -5.52 -8.02
C ILE A 62 -2.89 -6.29 -6.86
N PRO A 63 -4.01 -7.01 -7.07
CA PRO A 63 -4.58 -7.85 -6.04
C PRO A 63 -3.68 -9.08 -5.81
N LEU A 64 -3.17 -9.23 -4.59
CA LEU A 64 -2.37 -10.37 -4.16
C LEU A 64 -3.09 -11.08 -3.04
N ARG A 65 -3.10 -12.42 -3.06
CA ARG A 65 -3.57 -13.20 -1.91
C ARG A 65 -2.42 -13.33 -0.91
N ILE A 66 -2.39 -12.41 0.06
CA ILE A 66 -1.29 -12.30 1.04
C ILE A 66 -1.57 -13.14 2.28
N GLY A 67 -2.71 -12.95 2.95
CA GLY A 67 -3.00 -13.65 4.23
C GLY A 67 -1.86 -13.53 5.24
N THR A 68 -1.21 -14.66 5.56
CA THR A 68 -0.05 -14.77 6.46
C THR A 68 1.25 -15.11 5.74
N LEU A 69 1.35 -14.84 4.43
CA LEU A 69 2.56 -15.13 3.67
C LEU A 69 3.77 -14.33 4.20
N PRO A 70 4.96 -14.95 4.21
CA PRO A 70 6.18 -14.25 4.57
C PRO A 70 6.58 -13.24 3.48
N PRO A 71 7.40 -12.22 3.81
CA PRO A 71 7.74 -11.12 2.91
C PRO A 71 8.40 -11.52 1.58
N ASP A 72 9.19 -12.59 1.58
CA ASP A 72 9.88 -13.13 0.41
C ASP A 72 8.87 -13.70 -0.61
N GLN A 73 7.85 -14.41 -0.11
CA GLN A 73 6.79 -14.97 -0.94
C GLN A 73 5.86 -13.88 -1.51
N ILE A 74 5.54 -12.84 -0.73
CA ILE A 74 4.81 -11.67 -1.23
C ILE A 74 5.62 -11.02 -2.37
N THR A 75 6.94 -10.88 -2.18
CA THR A 75 7.83 -10.33 -3.20
C THR A 75 7.86 -11.18 -4.47
N ALA A 76 7.94 -12.51 -4.32
CA ALA A 76 7.92 -13.43 -5.45
C ALA A 76 6.60 -13.35 -6.24
N GLN A 77 5.45 -13.24 -5.55
CA GLN A 77 4.16 -13.05 -6.21
C GLN A 77 4.10 -11.72 -6.97
N LEU A 78 4.51 -10.62 -6.32
CA LEU A 78 4.54 -9.31 -6.95
C LEU A 78 5.43 -9.32 -8.20
N ARG A 79 6.64 -9.90 -8.09
CA ARG A 79 7.57 -10.07 -9.20
C ARG A 79 6.92 -10.81 -10.37
N LYS A 80 6.32 -11.97 -10.10
CA LYS A 80 5.63 -12.79 -11.10
C LYS A 80 4.57 -11.98 -11.86
N VAL A 81 3.75 -11.19 -11.17
CA VAL A 81 2.77 -10.31 -11.83
C VAL A 81 3.46 -9.25 -12.68
N THR A 82 4.48 -8.58 -12.14
CA THR A 82 5.15 -7.47 -12.85
C THR A 82 5.96 -7.92 -14.07
N GLU A 83 6.45 -9.17 -14.09
CA GLU A 83 7.19 -9.75 -15.22
C GLU A 83 6.27 -10.18 -16.36
N THR A 84 4.99 -10.48 -16.10
CA THR A 84 4.03 -10.89 -17.14
C THR A 84 3.60 -9.75 -18.08
N GLY A 85 3.95 -8.50 -17.79
CA GLY A 85 3.44 -7.35 -18.53
C GLY A 85 1.96 -7.03 -18.26
N TRP A 86 1.30 -7.75 -17.35
CA TRP A 86 -0.07 -7.44 -16.94
C TRP A 86 -0.24 -5.97 -16.50
N PRO A 87 0.69 -5.35 -15.72
CA PRO A 87 0.52 -3.97 -15.32
C PRO A 87 0.42 -2.95 -16.46
N ILE A 88 1.26 -3.09 -17.49
CA ILE A 88 1.25 -2.18 -18.64
C ILE A 88 0.00 -2.41 -19.50
N MET A 89 -0.43 -3.66 -19.65
CA MET A 89 -1.67 -4.00 -20.35
C MET A 89 -2.89 -3.37 -19.66
N SER A 90 -2.97 -3.44 -18.32
CA SER A 90 -4.07 -2.88 -17.54
C SER A 90 -4.20 -1.36 -17.72
N ILE A 91 -3.08 -0.63 -17.74
CA ILE A 91 -3.09 0.81 -18.04
C ILE A 91 -3.52 1.08 -19.48
N GLY A 92 -2.99 0.32 -20.44
CA GLY A 92 -3.33 0.48 -21.86
C GLY A 92 -4.83 0.30 -22.12
N ILE A 93 -5.45 -0.71 -21.49
CA ILE A 93 -6.89 -0.93 -21.56
C ILE A 93 -7.65 0.24 -20.92
N GLY A 94 -7.20 0.73 -19.77
CA GLY A 94 -7.80 1.91 -19.11
C GLY A 94 -7.77 3.16 -20.00
N ALA A 95 -6.61 3.44 -20.62
CA ALA A 95 -6.43 4.55 -21.54
C ALA A 95 -7.31 4.41 -22.80
N LEU A 96 -7.37 3.21 -23.39
CA LEU A 96 -8.22 2.95 -24.54
C LEU A 96 -9.71 3.16 -24.20
N ARG A 97 -10.17 2.67 -23.05
CA ARG A 97 -11.56 2.88 -22.58
C ARG A 97 -11.88 4.36 -22.37
N SER A 98 -10.91 5.13 -21.85
CA SER A 98 -11.03 6.58 -21.69
C SER A 98 -11.20 7.29 -23.04
N LEU A 99 -10.44 6.89 -24.06
CA LEU A 99 -10.52 7.49 -25.40
C LEU A 99 -11.82 7.15 -26.14
N LEU A 100 -12.35 5.95 -25.91
CA LEU A 100 -13.61 5.49 -26.51
C LEU A 100 -14.87 6.09 -25.86
N GLY A 101 -14.73 7.11 -24.99
CA GLY A 101 -15.84 7.73 -24.26
C GLY A 101 -16.50 6.80 -23.25
N GLY A 102 -15.88 5.65 -22.97
CA GLY A 102 -16.43 4.55 -22.17
C GLY A 102 -16.21 4.69 -20.67
N PHE A 103 -16.19 5.91 -20.15
CA PHE A 103 -16.44 6.12 -18.71
C PHE A 103 -17.96 6.09 -18.48
N THR A 104 -18.59 4.94 -18.76
CA THR A 104 -19.59 4.53 -17.79
C THR A 104 -18.81 4.42 -16.48
N ARG A 105 -19.13 5.27 -15.49
CA ARG A 105 -18.91 4.89 -14.10
C ARG A 105 -19.52 3.50 -14.05
N THR A 106 -18.69 2.45 -14.09
CA THR A 106 -19.13 1.17 -13.60
C THR A 106 -19.54 1.53 -12.20
N ARG A 107 -20.86 1.60 -11.96
CA ARG A 107 -21.41 1.74 -10.61
C ARG A 107 -20.55 0.76 -9.83
N ALA A 108 -19.73 1.28 -8.91
CA ALA A 108 -18.99 0.42 -8.00
C ALA A 108 -20.04 -0.60 -7.57
N ALA A 109 -19.79 -1.89 -7.88
CA ALA A 109 -20.77 -2.94 -7.61
C ALA A 109 -21.32 -2.62 -6.22
N GLU A 110 -22.66 -2.46 -6.13
CA GLU A 110 -23.29 -2.02 -4.88
C GLU A 110 -22.58 -2.72 -3.74
N PRO A 111 -22.09 -1.97 -2.74
CA PRO A 111 -21.24 -2.55 -1.73
C PRO A 111 -21.95 -3.79 -1.24
N ASP A 112 -21.34 -4.96 -1.45
CA ASP A 112 -21.87 -6.18 -0.88
C ASP A 112 -21.96 -5.90 0.62
N VAL A 113 -23.19 -5.67 1.08
CA VAL A 113 -23.50 -5.26 2.43
C VAL A 113 -23.33 -6.52 3.26
N GLY A 114 -22.08 -6.88 3.54
CA GLY A 114 -21.80 -8.21 4.10
C GLY A 114 -20.35 -8.62 4.22
N THR A 115 -19.36 -7.84 3.79
CA THR A 115 -17.97 -8.18 4.11
C THR A 115 -17.67 -7.77 5.56
N GLU A 116 -17.74 -8.73 6.48
CA GLU A 116 -17.20 -8.64 7.85
C GLU A 116 -15.68 -8.38 7.89
N ARG A 117 -15.04 -8.19 6.73
CA ARG A 117 -13.60 -8.12 6.57
C ARG A 117 -13.18 -6.83 5.88
N ILE A 118 -12.16 -6.20 6.44
CA ILE A 118 -11.55 -4.99 5.88
C ILE A 118 -10.76 -5.33 4.63
N ARG A 119 -11.04 -4.61 3.54
CA ARG A 119 -10.32 -4.72 2.27
C ARG A 119 -9.12 -3.80 2.32
N LEU A 120 -7.93 -4.39 2.35
CA LEU A 120 -6.69 -3.66 2.50
C LEU A 120 -6.07 -3.31 1.15
N SER A 121 -5.61 -2.07 1.01
CA SER A 121 -4.64 -1.69 0.00
C SER A 121 -3.37 -1.12 0.64
N VAL A 122 -2.23 -1.36 0.00
CA VAL A 122 -0.91 -0.88 0.44
C VAL A 122 -0.25 -0.12 -0.68
N SER A 123 0.13 1.13 -0.41
CA SER A 123 0.82 2.00 -1.34
C SER A 123 2.16 2.42 -0.75
N ASP A 124 3.22 2.02 -1.43
CA ASP A 124 4.57 2.44 -1.06
C ASP A 124 5.10 3.44 -2.08
N MET A 125 5.16 4.70 -1.70
CA MET A 125 5.62 5.81 -2.55
C MET A 125 7.13 5.94 -2.61
N GLY A 126 7.87 5.26 -1.71
CA GLY A 126 9.31 5.47 -1.62
C GLY A 126 9.70 6.84 -1.12
N ARG A 127 10.95 7.20 -1.44
CA ARG A 127 11.49 8.51 -1.09
C ARG A 127 10.83 9.58 -1.94
N LEU A 128 10.16 10.51 -1.27
CA LEU A 128 9.49 11.61 -1.93
C LEU A 128 10.53 12.66 -2.35
N PRO A 129 10.40 13.27 -3.54
CA PRO A 129 11.37 14.23 -4.07
C PRO A 129 11.19 15.64 -3.46
N PHE A 130 10.96 15.71 -2.15
CA PHE A 130 10.60 16.95 -1.44
C PHE A 130 11.74 17.56 -0.63
N ASP A 131 12.96 17.07 -0.83
CA ASP A 131 14.15 17.53 -0.08
C ASP A 131 14.46 19.02 -0.31
N HIS A 132 13.98 19.60 -1.40
CA HIS A 132 14.14 21.01 -1.75
C HIS A 132 13.12 21.94 -1.09
N LEU A 133 12.08 21.40 -0.45
CA LEU A 133 11.04 22.20 0.20
C LEU A 133 11.58 22.81 1.52
N PRO A 134 11.10 24.01 1.91
CA PRO A 134 11.53 24.67 3.14
C PRO A 134 10.86 24.04 4.37
N TRP A 135 11.33 22.85 4.77
CA TRP A 135 10.84 22.15 5.95
C TRP A 135 11.03 22.97 7.23
N VAL A 136 10.07 22.84 8.15
CA VAL A 136 10.20 23.37 9.51
C VAL A 136 11.41 22.69 10.17
N ARG A 137 12.31 23.50 10.74
CA ARG A 137 13.47 23.00 11.48
C ARG A 137 13.00 22.42 12.80
N ASP A 138 13.67 21.36 13.26
CA ASP A 138 13.43 20.70 14.55
C ASP A 138 12.06 19.99 14.70
N ALA A 139 11.36 19.72 13.60
CA ALA A 139 10.16 18.89 13.55
C ALA A 139 10.33 17.72 12.56
N PRO A 140 9.66 16.57 12.78
CA PRO A 140 9.63 15.49 11.80
C PRO A 140 9.07 15.95 10.46
N GLN A 141 9.73 15.58 9.35
CA GLN A 141 9.23 15.86 8.02
C GLN A 141 8.08 14.91 7.69
N LEU A 142 6.85 15.42 7.78
CA LEU A 142 5.65 14.66 7.47
C LEU A 142 5.14 15.00 6.06
N ALA A 143 5.03 13.98 5.22
CA ALA A 143 4.31 14.05 3.97
C ALA A 143 3.35 12.86 3.93
N THR A 144 2.06 13.16 3.81
CA THR A 144 1.01 12.15 3.71
C THR A 144 0.20 12.38 2.43
N ALA A 145 -0.36 11.32 1.92
CA ALA A 145 -1.41 11.35 0.92
C ALA A 145 -2.57 10.52 1.44
N PHE A 146 -3.78 10.93 1.08
CA PHE A 146 -4.98 10.17 1.35
C PHE A 146 -5.65 9.85 0.02
N VAL A 147 -6.44 8.78 0.04
CA VAL A 147 -7.25 8.38 -1.10
C VAL A 147 -8.70 8.39 -0.67
N ASP A 148 -9.58 8.86 -1.53
CA ASP A 148 -11.00 8.65 -1.32
C ASP A 148 -11.26 7.14 -1.33
N LEU A 149 -11.87 6.65 -0.25
CA LEU A 149 -12.25 5.25 -0.16
C LEU A 149 -13.41 4.99 -1.11
N ASP A 150 -13.33 3.90 -1.87
CA ASP A 150 -14.41 3.45 -2.72
C ASP A 150 -15.58 2.87 -1.91
N ARG A 151 -15.31 2.41 -0.68
CA ARG A 151 -16.28 1.81 0.25
C ARG A 151 -15.91 2.02 1.73
N PRO A 152 -16.88 1.91 2.67
CA PRO A 152 -16.60 2.01 4.11
C PRO A 152 -15.66 0.92 4.67
N ASP A 153 -15.71 -0.29 4.11
CA ASP A 153 -14.86 -1.43 4.51
C ASP A 153 -13.45 -1.40 3.88
N ALA A 154 -13.11 -0.35 3.13
CA ALA A 154 -11.78 -0.18 2.56
C ALA A 154 -10.82 0.48 3.56
N MET A 155 -9.58 0.01 3.55
CA MET A 155 -8.48 0.58 4.32
C MET A 155 -7.24 0.68 3.44
N THR A 156 -6.55 1.83 3.49
CA THR A 156 -5.34 2.06 2.71
C THR A 156 -4.18 2.42 3.61
N LEU A 157 -3.13 1.61 3.59
CA LEU A 157 -1.83 1.94 4.17
C LEU A 157 -0.99 2.68 3.13
N LEU A 158 -0.53 3.88 3.47
CA LEU A 158 0.45 4.63 2.69
C LEU A 158 1.78 4.64 3.43
N ILE A 159 2.86 4.33 2.71
CA ILE A 159 4.23 4.39 3.18
C ILE A 159 4.98 5.37 2.30
N SER A 160 5.68 6.32 2.93
CA SER A 160 6.57 7.24 2.23
C SER A 160 7.79 7.56 3.08
N ASP A 161 8.90 7.89 2.41
CA ASP A 161 10.13 8.29 3.08
C ASP A 161 10.42 9.76 2.74
N THR A 162 10.82 10.52 3.76
CA THR A 162 11.49 11.83 3.60
C THR A 162 12.98 11.66 3.88
N THR A 163 13.75 12.75 3.90
CA THR A 163 15.19 12.67 4.18
C THR A 163 15.48 12.04 5.55
N ASN A 164 14.64 12.31 6.56
CA ASN A 164 14.93 11.92 7.95
C ASN A 164 13.83 11.07 8.62
N SER A 165 12.74 10.75 7.92
CA SER A 165 11.64 9.97 8.50
C SER A 165 11.03 9.01 7.49
N ARG A 166 10.50 7.91 8.03
CA ARG A 166 9.49 7.10 7.35
C ARG A 166 8.14 7.50 7.90
N ASN A 167 7.24 7.86 7.00
CA ASN A 167 5.86 8.20 7.32
C ASN A 167 4.98 7.01 6.93
N VAL A 168 4.19 6.57 7.90
CA VAL A 168 3.11 5.59 7.68
C VAL A 168 1.80 6.29 8.01
N SER A 169 0.85 6.28 7.08
CA SER A 169 -0.48 6.82 7.28
C SER A 169 -1.53 5.82 6.84
N VAL A 170 -2.65 5.76 7.55
CA VAL A 170 -3.76 4.85 7.26
C VAL A 170 -4.99 5.68 6.95
N THR A 171 -5.63 5.42 5.81
CA THR A 171 -6.95 5.97 5.49
C THR A 171 -7.99 4.87 5.70
N TYR A 172 -9.02 5.15 6.50
CA TYR A 172 -10.10 4.23 6.86
C TYR A 172 -11.40 5.00 7.17
N CYS A 173 -12.52 4.28 7.23
CA CYS A 173 -13.79 4.84 7.66
C CYS A 173 -13.99 4.62 9.17
N GLU A 174 -14.07 5.69 9.95
CA GLU A 174 -14.25 5.62 11.41
C GLU A 174 -15.56 4.94 11.83
N ALA A 175 -16.61 5.07 11.00
CA ALA A 175 -17.88 4.39 11.24
C ALA A 175 -17.78 2.86 11.08
N THR A 176 -16.69 2.34 10.51
CA THR A 176 -16.45 0.91 10.27
C THR A 176 -15.35 0.36 11.17
N VAL A 177 -14.28 1.12 11.41
CA VAL A 177 -13.17 0.76 12.30
C VAL A 177 -12.90 1.95 13.22
N SER A 178 -12.92 1.76 14.54
CA SER A 178 -12.63 2.85 15.47
C SER A 178 -11.18 3.32 15.35
N GLY A 179 -10.94 4.60 15.59
CA GLY A 179 -9.59 5.16 15.60
C GLY A 179 -8.67 4.46 16.60
N GLU A 180 -9.19 4.11 17.78
CA GLU A 180 -8.43 3.40 18.82
C GLU A 180 -7.85 2.06 18.32
N VAL A 181 -8.57 1.31 17.49
CA VAL A 181 -8.09 0.04 16.93
C VAL A 181 -6.98 0.27 15.90
N VAL A 182 -7.12 1.31 15.07
CA VAL A 182 -6.11 1.67 14.07
C VAL A 182 -4.85 2.19 14.75
N GLU A 183 -4.99 3.05 15.76
CA GLU A 183 -3.89 3.55 16.58
C GLU A 183 -3.17 2.42 17.29
N ALA A 184 -3.89 1.49 17.94
CA ALA A 184 -3.29 0.32 18.58
C ALA A 184 -2.49 -0.53 17.58
N ALA A 185 -3.01 -0.75 16.36
CA ALA A 185 -2.28 -1.48 15.33
C ALA A 185 -1.03 -0.72 14.84
N LEU A 186 -1.11 0.60 14.69
CA LEU A 186 0.06 1.43 14.33
C LEU A 186 1.12 1.38 15.43
N ASP A 187 0.71 1.51 16.69
CA ASP A 187 1.62 1.43 17.84
C ASP A 187 2.38 0.11 17.84
N ARG A 188 1.71 -1.03 17.56
CA ARG A 188 2.39 -2.34 17.42
C ARG A 188 3.51 -2.32 16.39
N MET A 189 3.33 -1.63 15.26
CA MET A 189 4.39 -1.50 14.24
C MET A 189 5.59 -0.68 14.72
N TYR A 190 5.39 0.25 15.66
CA TYR A 190 6.43 1.17 16.15
C TYR A 190 7.12 0.68 17.42
N THR A 191 6.35 0.25 18.43
CA THR A 191 6.84 -0.06 19.78
C THR A 191 7.17 -1.53 19.96
N GLU A 192 6.44 -2.42 19.28
CA GLU A 192 6.56 -3.88 19.41
C GLU A 192 7.08 -4.55 18.13
N LEU A 193 7.85 -3.78 17.34
CA LEU A 193 8.37 -4.23 16.05
C LEU A 193 9.11 -5.57 16.14
N THR A 194 9.87 -5.81 17.21
CA THR A 194 10.62 -7.07 17.39
C THR A 194 9.70 -8.28 17.56
N GLU A 195 8.57 -8.12 18.25
CA GLU A 195 7.58 -9.19 18.44
C GLU A 195 6.86 -9.49 17.12
N LEU A 196 6.45 -8.44 16.40
CA LEU A 196 5.84 -8.59 15.07
C LEU A 196 6.80 -9.25 14.07
N LEU A 197 8.08 -8.87 14.07
CA LEU A 197 9.09 -9.47 13.20
C LEU A 197 9.33 -10.95 13.54
N SER A 198 9.13 -11.37 14.78
CA SER A 198 9.21 -12.79 15.18
C SER A 198 8.00 -13.61 14.70
N ALA A 199 6.91 -12.93 14.34
CA ALA A 199 5.68 -13.54 13.83
C ALA A 199 5.59 -13.55 12.29
N LEU A 200 6.61 -13.02 11.59
CA LEU A 200 6.76 -13.07 10.13
C LEU A 200 7.57 -14.30 9.70
#